data_AF-A0A6N1AR80-F1
#
_entry.id   AF-A0A6N1AR80-F1
#
_cell.length_a   1.000
_cell.length_b   1.000
_cell.length_c   1.000
_cell.angle_alpha   90.00
_cell.angle_beta   90.00
_cell.angle_gamma   90.00
#
_symmetry.space_group_name_H-M   'P 1'
#
loop_
_entity.id
_entity.type
_entity.pdbx_description
1 polymer ?
#
loop_
_entity_poly.entity_id
_entity_poly.type
_entity_poly.pdbx_seq_one_letter_code
_entity_poly.pdbx_strand_id
1 'polypeptide(L)'
;MSDTDRSATLEEARRWWKVAAEDRRVAQACLAMDPPSLGNAAYHCQQAAEKLMKGLLVASGISFRKVHDLDELASITVPLFPALTTDLDRCRPFTS
;
A
#
# COMPACT_ATOMS: atom_id res chain seq x y z
N MET A 1 0.38 -12.09 21.98
CA MET A 1 -0.55 -12.35 20.87
C MET A 1 -0.94 -13.80 20.89
N SER A 2 -2.23 -14.11 20.97
CA SER A 2 -2.71 -15.48 20.78
C SER A 2 -2.58 -15.89 19.31
N ASP A 3 -2.58 -17.19 19.01
CA ASP A 3 -2.56 -17.68 17.62
C ASP A 3 -3.80 -17.19 16.83
N THR A 4 -4.94 -17.00 17.51
CA THR A 4 -6.15 -16.42 16.95
C THR A 4 -5.95 -14.95 16.53
N ASP A 5 -5.28 -14.14 17.35
CA ASP A 5 -5.00 -12.74 17.02
C ASP A 5 -4.09 -12.62 15.80
N ARG A 6 -3.08 -13.49 15.70
CA ARG A 6 -2.16 -13.54 14.55
C ARG A 6 -2.87 -13.96 13.26
N SER A 7 -3.84 -14.88 13.34
CA SER A 7 -4.65 -15.27 12.18
C SER A 7 -5.51 -14.10 11.68
N ALA A 8 -6.15 -13.39 12.60
CA ALA A 8 -7.00 -12.24 12.27
C ALA A 8 -6.21 -11.10 11.61
N THR A 9 -5.02 -10.75 12.12
CA THR A 9 -4.17 -9.72 11.51
C THR A 9 -3.70 -10.12 10.11
N LEU A 10 -3.36 -11.39 9.89
CA LEU A 10 -2.96 -11.87 8.56
C LEU A 10 -4.14 -11.86 7.57
N GLU A 11 -5.35 -12.17 8.01
CA GLU A 11 -6.55 -12.04 7.17
C GLU A 11 -6.82 -10.59 6.79
N GLU A 12 -6.70 -9.66 7.72
CA GLU A 12 -6.86 -8.24 7.43
C GLU A 12 -5.76 -7.71 6.49
N ALA A 13 -4.50 -8.10 6.70
CA ALA A 13 -3.40 -7.78 5.79
C ALA A 13 -3.67 -8.28 4.36
N ARG A 14 -4.19 -9.51 4.21
CA ARG A 14 -4.58 -10.07 2.90
C ARG A 14 -5.68 -9.26 2.24
N ARG A 15 -6.63 -8.70 3.00
CA ARG A 15 -7.67 -7.81 2.43
C ARG A 15 -7.04 -6.55 1.86
N TRP A 16 -6.10 -5.93 2.56
CA TRP A 16 -5.36 -4.77 2.04
C TRP A 16 -4.61 -5.08 0.75
N TRP A 17 -3.86 -6.18 0.71
CA TRP A 17 -3.11 -6.58 -0.48
C TRP A 17 -4.01 -6.95 -1.67
N LYS A 18 -5.19 -7.51 -1.42
CA LYS A 18 -6.19 -7.74 -2.47
C LYS A 18 -6.64 -6.43 -3.11
N VAL A 19 -6.89 -5.39 -2.31
CA VAL A 19 -7.27 -4.08 -2.84
C VAL A 19 -6.09 -3.41 -3.55
N ALA A 20 -4.86 -3.52 -3.03
CA ALA A 20 -3.66 -3.03 -3.72
C ALA A 20 -3.46 -3.67 -5.10
N ALA A 21 -3.72 -4.98 -5.22
CA ALA A 21 -3.67 -5.69 -6.49
C ALA A 21 -4.75 -5.21 -7.47
N GLU A 22 -5.94 -4.90 -6.96
CA GLU A 22 -7.01 -4.32 -7.77
C GLU A 22 -6.67 -2.90 -8.25
N ASP A 23 -6.11 -2.05 -7.39
CA ASP A 23 -5.62 -0.73 -7.79
C ASP A 23 -4.57 -0.83 -8.91
N ARG A 24 -3.60 -1.75 -8.78
CA ARG A 24 -2.63 -2.01 -9.86
C ARG A 24 -3.32 -2.41 -11.16
N ARG A 25 -4.33 -3.29 -11.10
CA ARG A 25 -5.09 -3.75 -12.28
C ARG A 25 -5.81 -2.58 -12.94
N VAL A 26 -6.42 -1.69 -12.16
CA VAL A 26 -7.10 -0.49 -12.67
C VAL A 26 -6.10 0.49 -13.29
N ALA A 27 -4.95 0.73 -12.65
CA ALA A 27 -3.90 1.58 -13.22
C ALA A 27 -3.45 1.08 -14.60
N GLN A 28 -3.26 -0.23 -14.76
CA GLN A 28 -2.94 -0.86 -16.05
C GLN A 28 -4.05 -0.66 -17.09
N ALA A 29 -5.32 -0.77 -16.69
CA ALA A 29 -6.44 -0.50 -17.58
C ALA A 29 -6.50 0.97 -18.02
N CYS A 30 -6.27 1.92 -17.11
CA CYS A 30 -6.21 3.35 -17.43
C CYS A 30 -5.09 3.69 -18.42
N LEU A 31 -3.94 3.03 -18.31
CA LEU A 31 -2.82 3.18 -19.26
C LEU A 31 -3.10 2.58 -20.64
N ALA A 32 -3.97 1.57 -20.72
CA ALA A 32 -4.34 0.89 -21.97
C ALA A 32 -5.47 1.59 -22.74
N MET A 33 -6.07 2.65 -22.19
CA MET A 33 -7.08 3.47 -22.89
C MET A 33 -6.46 4.26 -24.06
N ASP A 34 -7.28 4.65 -25.02
CA ASP A 34 -6.90 5.55 -26.11
C ASP A 34 -7.85 6.77 -26.18
N PRO A 35 -7.41 7.98 -25.76
CA PRO A 35 -6.10 8.27 -25.17
C PRO A 35 -5.95 7.71 -23.73
N PRO A 36 -4.72 7.47 -23.25
CA PRO A 36 -4.48 6.99 -21.89
C PRO A 36 -4.98 7.96 -20.81
N SER A 37 -5.59 7.42 -19.75
CA SER A 37 -6.02 8.20 -18.59
C SER A 37 -4.90 8.29 -17.54
N LEU A 38 -3.91 9.14 -17.81
CA LEU A 38 -2.68 9.22 -17.00
C LEU A 38 -2.92 9.62 -15.53
N GLY A 39 -3.81 10.58 -15.29
CA GLY A 39 -4.14 11.02 -13.92
C GLY A 39 -4.76 9.90 -13.08
N ASN A 40 -5.70 9.15 -13.65
CA ASN A 40 -6.31 8.00 -12.97
C ASN A 40 -5.32 6.85 -12.77
N ALA A 41 -4.43 6.61 -13.75
CA ALA A 41 -3.37 5.62 -13.60
C ALA A 41 -2.44 5.98 -12.43
N ALA A 42 -2.00 7.24 -12.34
CA ALA A 42 -1.14 7.72 -11.25
C ALA A 42 -1.83 7.61 -9.88
N TYR A 43 -3.11 8.02 -9.81
CA TYR A 43 -3.93 7.88 -8.59
C TYR A 43 -3.99 6.42 -8.12
N HIS A 44 -4.27 5.48 -9.02
CA HIS A 44 -4.32 4.06 -8.65
C HIS A 44 -2.95 3.48 -8.29
N CYS A 45 -1.86 3.94 -8.91
CA CYS A 45 -0.50 3.57 -8.47
C CYS A 45 -0.22 4.01 -7.03
N GLN A 46 -0.55 5.26 -6.68
CA GLN A 46 -0.42 5.79 -5.31
C GLN A 46 -1.25 4.96 -4.32
N GLN A 47 -2.51 4.71 -4.68
CA GLN A 47 -3.44 3.92 -3.89
C GLN A 47 -2.98 2.47 -3.67
N ALA A 48 -2.35 1.84 -4.67
CA ALA A 48 -1.78 0.52 -4.54
C ALA A 48 -0.60 0.51 -3.53
N ALA A 49 0.30 1.49 -3.62
CA ALA A 49 1.43 1.62 -2.70
C ALA A 49 0.96 1.84 -1.25
N GLU A 50 -0.03 2.72 -1.05
CA GLU A 50 -0.63 2.99 0.27
C GLU A 50 -1.15 1.70 0.89
N LYS A 51 -1.97 0.95 0.14
CA LYS A 51 -2.63 -0.26 0.64
C LYS A 51 -1.65 -1.40 0.86
N LEU A 52 -0.58 -1.47 0.06
CA LEU A 52 0.49 -2.44 0.28
C LEU A 52 1.21 -2.19 1.61
N MET A 53 1.59 -0.93 1.89
CA MET A 53 2.19 -0.55 3.17
C MET A 53 1.25 -0.80 4.35
N LYS A 54 -0.04 -0.41 4.24
CA LYS A 54 -1.05 -0.70 5.27
C LYS A 54 -1.14 -2.21 5.57
N GLY A 55 -1.18 -3.05 4.54
CA GLY A 55 -1.18 -4.50 4.73
C GLY A 55 0.08 -5.03 5.44
N LEU A 56 1.26 -4.48 5.13
CA LEU A 56 2.51 -4.83 5.82
C LEU A 56 2.47 -4.43 7.31
N LEU A 57 1.98 -3.23 7.62
CA LEU A 57 1.86 -2.75 9.01
C LEU A 57 0.87 -3.60 9.81
N VAL A 58 -0.31 -3.92 9.24
CA VAL A 58 -1.29 -4.82 9.88
C VAL A 58 -0.69 -6.21 10.13
N ALA A 59 0.02 -6.78 9.15
CA ALA A 59 0.67 -8.09 9.30
C ALA A 59 1.70 -8.10 10.45
N SER A 60 2.36 -6.96 10.68
CA SER A 60 3.30 -6.73 11.78
C SER A 60 2.63 -6.36 13.12
N GLY A 61 1.29 -6.30 13.18
CA GLY A 61 0.54 -5.90 14.37
C GLY A 61 0.70 -4.42 14.73
N ILE A 62 1.10 -3.58 13.77
CA ILE A 62 1.31 -2.15 13.96
C ILE A 62 0.06 -1.38 13.57
N SER A 63 -0.51 -0.68 14.54
CA SER A 63 -1.56 0.30 14.30
C SER A 63 -0.97 1.56 13.66
N PHE A 64 -1.66 2.10 12.67
CA PHE A 64 -1.31 3.36 12.02
C PHE A 64 -2.54 4.28 12.00
N ARG A 65 -2.30 5.58 11.92
CA ARG A 65 -3.39 6.54 11.72
C ARG A 65 -3.94 6.41 10.31
N LYS A 66 -5.25 6.55 10.14
CA LYS A 66 -5.87 6.62 8.81
C LYS A 66 -5.62 7.98 8.17
N VAL A 67 -4.36 8.27 7.88
CA VAL A 67 -3.92 9.38 7.04
C VAL A 67 -3.58 8.81 5.66
N HIS A 68 -3.81 9.60 4.61
CA HIS A 68 -3.49 9.25 3.22
C HIS A 68 -2.08 9.75 2.85
N ASP A 69 -1.13 9.52 3.75
CA ASP A 69 0.23 10.03 3.66
C ASP A 69 1.22 8.86 3.48
N LEU A 70 1.75 8.73 2.25
CA LEU A 70 2.76 7.72 1.93
C LEU A 70 4.10 7.95 2.66
N ASP A 71 4.45 9.19 3.02
CA ASP A 71 5.68 9.47 3.76
C ASP A 71 5.56 9.01 5.22
N GLU A 72 4.41 9.24 5.86
CA GLU A 72 4.13 8.71 7.21
C GLU A 72 4.15 7.17 7.18
N LEU A 73 3.47 6.54 6.21
CA LEU A 73 3.45 5.08 6.08
C LEU A 73 4.84 4.50 5.79
N ALA A 74 5.62 5.10 4.90
CA ALA A 74 6.97 4.65 4.58
C ALA A 74 7.90 4.75 5.79
N SER A 75 7.79 5.84 6.56
CA SER A 75 8.61 6.07 7.76
C SER A 75 8.39 5.01 8.84
N ILE A 76 7.18 4.44 8.94
CA ILE A 76 6.88 3.33 9.86
C ILE A 76 7.26 1.97 9.25
N THR A 77 7.08 1.81 7.93
CA THR A 77 7.25 0.51 7.24
C THR A 77 8.72 0.17 7.01
N VAL A 78 9.56 1.15 6.66
CA VAL A 78 10.99 0.94 6.33
C VAL A 78 11.78 0.24 7.45
N PRO A 79 11.68 0.65 8.74
CA PRO A 79 12.37 -0.04 9.81
C PRO A 79 11.96 -1.52 9.99
N LEU A 80 10.71 -1.88 9.63
CA LEU A 80 10.19 -3.24 9.73
C LEU A 80 10.60 -4.11 8.54
N PHE A 81 10.75 -3.50 7.36
CA PHE A 81 11.09 -4.18 6.11
C PHE A 81 12.24 -3.46 5.37
N PRO A 82 13.49 -3.52 5.87
CA PRO A 82 14.62 -2.80 5.27
C PRO A 82 14.92 -3.20 3.82
N ALA A 83 14.53 -4.40 3.41
CA ALA A 83 14.67 -4.86 2.02
C ALA A 83 13.82 -4.04 1.03
N LEU A 84 12.80 -3.31 1.51
CA LEU A 84 11.90 -2.50 0.70
C LEU A 84 12.25 -1.01 0.70
N THR A 85 13.30 -0.58 1.42
CA THR A 85 13.63 0.85 1.59
C THR A 85 13.66 1.62 0.27
N THR A 86 14.37 1.11 -0.73
CA THR A 86 14.47 1.78 -2.03
C THR A 86 13.11 1.97 -2.71
N ASP A 87 12.22 0.98 -2.62
CA ASP A 87 10.89 1.08 -3.24
C ASP A 87 9.97 2.02 -2.46
N LEU A 88 9.98 1.96 -1.13
CA LEU A 88 9.14 2.79 -0.28
C LEU A 88 9.59 4.26 -0.30
N ASP A 89 10.89 4.53 -0.35
CA ASP A 89 11.42 5.89 -0.45
C ASP A 89 11.02 6.56 -1.77
N ARG A 90 10.89 5.80 -2.86
CA ARG A 90 10.37 6.31 -4.14
C ARG A 90 8.89 6.69 -4.07
N CYS A 91 8.13 6.13 -3.12
CA CYS A 91 6.72 6.43 -2.94
C CYS A 91 6.47 7.70 -2.10
N ARG A 92 7.42 8.09 -1.24
CA ARG A 92 7.29 9.24 -0.31
C ARG A 92 6.83 10.55 -0.94
N PRO A 93 7.26 10.94 -2.17
CA PRO A 93 6.82 12.22 -2.75
C PRO A 93 5.35 12.24 -3.20
N PHE A 94 4.68 11.09 -3.27
CA PHE A 94 3.31 10.98 -3.78
C PHE A 94 2.28 11.00 -2.63
N THR A 95 2.30 12.05 -1.83
CA THR A 95 1.30 12.31 -0.77
C THR A 95 0.21 13.24 -1.31
N SER A 96 -1.04 13.05 -0.86
CA SER A 96 -2.20 13.88 -1.22
C SER A 96 -2.79 14.53 0.02
#